data_AF-T1DBY2-F1
#
_entry.id   AF-T1DBY2-F1
#
_cell.length_a   1.000
_cell.length_b   1.000
_cell.length_c   1.000
_cell.angle_alpha   90.00
_cell.angle_beta   90.00
_cell.angle_gamma   90.00
#
_symmetry.space_group_name_H-M   'P 1'
#
loop_
_entity.id
_entity.type
_entity.pdbx_description
1 polymer ?
#
loop_
_entity_poly.entity_id
_entity_poly.type
_entity_poly.pdbx_seq_one_letter_code
_entity_poly.pdbx_strand_id
1 'polypeptide(L)'
;MLLSCLFEIPTAFIMEKPTDNPADTCPLCGGIGVTMVRCGTEQFAAECSCRIEKKAALRLQRARIPQRYTHCSLESFDSGFRGADPSLGTALMTTRRFAEGYPLETGGRGLLFTGSIGCGKTHLAVGLLREMVEKRGATGIFCDY
;
A
#
# COMPACT_ATOMS: atom_id res chain seq x y z
N MET A 1 1.76 -1.19 28.66
CA MET A 1 0.82 -0.73 27.61
C MET A 1 1.11 0.73 27.25
N LEU A 2 2.31 1.04 26.74
CA LEU A 2 2.76 2.40 26.41
C LEU A 2 3.68 2.38 25.19
N LEU A 3 3.19 1.87 24.05
CA LEU A 3 3.96 1.88 22.79
C LEU A 3 3.03 2.26 21.63
N SER A 4 2.50 3.48 21.65
CA SER A 4 1.67 3.99 20.55
C SER A 4 1.65 5.52 20.53
N CYS A 5 2.81 6.18 20.49
CA CYS A 5 2.90 7.64 20.31
C CYS A 5 4.17 8.12 19.59
N LEU A 6 4.93 7.24 18.93
CA LEU A 6 6.11 7.67 18.16
C LEU A 6 5.86 7.41 16.68
N PHE A 7 5.11 8.32 16.06
CA PHE A 7 5.27 8.60 14.65
C PHE A 7 5.68 10.06 14.56
N GLU A 8 6.94 10.28 14.19
CA GLU A 8 7.57 11.58 14.08
C GLU A 8 6.69 12.54 13.29
N ILE A 9 6.43 13.70 13.89
CA ILE A 9 5.72 14.82 13.28
C ILE A 9 6.80 15.67 12.60
N PRO A 10 6.93 15.71 11.26
CA PRO A 10 7.67 16.77 10.63
C PRO A 10 6.74 17.97 10.48
N THR A 11 7.16 19.04 11.14
CA THR A 11 6.75 20.43 10.99
C THR A 11 6.68 20.83 9.51
N ALA A 12 5.49 21.15 9.01
CA ALA A 12 5.27 22.08 7.90
C ALA A 12 3.76 22.39 7.78
N PHE A 13 3.32 23.39 8.53
CA PHE A 13 2.04 24.05 8.35
C PHE A 13 2.15 24.91 7.08
N ILE A 14 1.59 24.44 5.96
CA ILE A 14 1.37 25.28 4.77
C ILE A 14 -0.12 25.23 4.43
N MET A 15 -0.74 26.41 4.56
CA MET A 15 -2.07 26.71 4.06
C MET A 15 -2.02 26.84 2.53
N GLU A 16 -2.65 25.92 1.82
CA GLU A 16 -3.04 26.15 0.42
C GLU A 16 -4.54 25.88 0.27
N LYS A 17 -5.22 26.86 -0.33
CA LYS A 17 -6.68 26.99 -0.44
C LYS A 17 -7.31 25.83 -1.22
N PRO A 18 -8.48 25.31 -0.81
CA PRO A 18 -9.23 24.35 -1.60
C PRO A 18 -9.81 25.01 -2.84
N THR A 19 -9.67 24.35 -3.98
CA THR A 19 -10.37 24.68 -5.23
C THR A 19 -11.86 24.40 -5.09
N ASP A 20 -12.68 25.40 -5.42
CA ASP A 20 -14.13 25.40 -5.32
C ASP A 20 -14.79 24.36 -6.26
N ASN A 21 -15.09 23.16 -5.74
CA ASN A 21 -16.17 22.32 -6.24
C ASN A 21 -16.81 21.54 -5.07
N PRO A 22 -18.10 21.74 -4.75
CA PRO A 22 -18.74 21.13 -3.58
C PRO A 22 -18.88 19.60 -3.68
N ALA A 23 -18.72 19.02 -4.88
CA ALA A 23 -18.72 17.57 -5.11
C ALA A 23 -17.37 16.88 -4.85
N ASP A 24 -16.26 17.63 -4.81
CA ASP A 24 -14.89 17.09 -4.64
C ASP A 24 -14.31 17.33 -3.23
N THR A 25 -15.10 17.95 -2.36
CA THR A 25 -14.67 18.30 -1.01
C THR A 25 -14.92 17.11 -0.08
N CYS A 26 -13.85 16.55 0.48
CA CYS A 26 -13.97 15.43 1.42
C CYS A 26 -14.77 15.84 2.67
N PRO A 27 -15.85 15.13 3.05
CA PRO A 27 -16.71 15.51 4.17
C PRO A 27 -16.01 15.41 5.54
N LEU A 28 -14.91 14.66 5.61
CA LEU A 28 -14.15 14.47 6.85
C LEU A 28 -13.21 15.65 7.16
N CYS A 29 -12.61 16.25 6.14
CA CYS A 29 -11.59 17.29 6.31
C CYS A 29 -11.93 18.61 5.62
N GLY A 30 -13.08 18.73 4.95
CA GLY A 30 -13.47 19.94 4.23
C GLY A 30 -12.48 20.34 3.12
N GLY A 31 -11.73 19.38 2.57
CA GLY A 31 -10.70 19.65 1.55
C GLY A 31 -9.32 20.02 2.11
N ILE A 32 -9.16 20.15 3.43
CA ILE A 32 -7.88 20.51 4.07
C ILE A 32 -6.90 19.31 4.07
N GLY A 33 -7.42 18.09 4.06
CA GLY A 33 -6.60 16.86 4.04
C GLY A 33 -6.01 16.45 5.39
N VAL A 34 -6.46 17.07 6.48
CA VAL A 34 -6.13 16.71 7.86
C VAL A 34 -7.38 16.70 8.73
N THR A 35 -7.39 15.88 9.78
CA THR A 35 -8.46 15.75 10.75
C THR A 35 -7.88 15.76 12.16
N MET A 36 -8.58 16.36 13.12
CA MET A 36 -8.16 16.35 14.51
C MET A 36 -8.57 15.04 15.18
N VAL A 37 -7.59 14.27 15.64
CA VAL A 37 -7.79 13.00 16.35
C VAL A 37 -7.43 13.22 17.81
N ARG A 38 -8.29 12.77 18.71
CA ARG A 38 -8.09 12.91 20.17
C ARG A 38 -7.44 11.64 20.71
N CYS A 39 -6.33 11.79 21.43
CA CYS A 39 -5.69 10.70 22.17
C CYS A 39 -5.58 11.11 23.64
N GLY A 40 -6.50 10.59 24.46
CA GLY A 40 -6.62 11.00 25.87
C GLY A 40 -7.04 12.46 26.02
N THR A 41 -6.22 13.25 26.73
CA THR A 41 -6.46 14.68 26.97
C THR A 41 -5.97 15.58 25.84
N GLU A 42 -5.14 15.06 24.94
CA GLU A 42 -4.49 15.83 23.87
C GLU A 42 -5.19 15.63 22.51
N GLN A 43 -5.07 16.64 21.65
CA GLN A 43 -5.57 16.61 20.28
C GLN A 43 -4.40 16.72 19.30
N PHE A 44 -4.40 15.88 18.27
CA PHE A 44 -3.35 15.82 17.26
C PHE A 44 -3.97 16.01 15.88
N ALA A 45 -3.25 16.70 15.00
CA ALA A 45 -3.59 16.73 13.60
C ALA A 45 -3.09 15.43 12.94
N ALA A 46 -4.01 14.62 12.43
CA ALA A 46 -3.71 13.43 11.63
C ALA A 46 -4.05 13.67 10.16
N GLU A 47 -3.36 12.99 9.24
CA GLU A 47 -3.73 13.02 7.83
C GLU A 47 -5.12 12.41 7.64
N CYS A 48 -5.95 13.07 6.83
CA CYS A 48 -7.25 12.53 6.48
C CYS A 48 -7.10 11.30 5.57
N SER A 49 -7.98 10.32 5.71
CA SER A 49 -8.02 9.11 4.86
C SER A 49 -8.03 9.45 3.36
N CYS A 50 -8.75 10.50 2.95
CA CYS A 50 -8.79 10.92 1.55
C CYS A 50 -7.40 11.34 1.01
N ARG A 51 -6.55 11.91 1.86
CA ARG A 51 -5.18 12.30 1.50
C ARG A 51 -4.29 11.07 1.40
N ILE A 52 -4.46 10.11 2.31
CA ILE A 52 -3.75 8.84 2.32
C ILE A 52 -4.06 8.04 1.04
N GLU A 53 -5.35 7.90 0.70
CA GLU A 53 -5.82 7.22 -0.51
C GLU A 53 -5.31 7.89 -1.79
N LYS A 54 -5.42 9.22 -1.90
CA LYS A 54 -4.88 9.98 -3.05
C LYS A 54 -3.37 9.77 -3.21
N LYS A 55 -2.60 9.80 -2.11
CA LYS A 55 -1.16 9.51 -2.15
C LYS A 55 -0.88 8.08 -2.61
N ALA A 56 -1.61 7.09 -2.11
CA ALA A 56 -1.45 5.70 -2.53
C ALA A 56 -1.77 5.52 -4.02
N ALA A 57 -2.85 6.11 -4.52
CA ALA A 57 -3.21 6.09 -5.93
C ALA A 57 -2.12 6.70 -6.83
N LEU A 58 -1.57 7.86 -6.44
CA LEU A 58 -0.47 8.49 -7.19
C LEU A 58 0.81 7.64 -7.17
N ARG A 59 1.12 6.98 -6.05
CA ARG A 59 2.27 6.06 -5.96
C ARG A 59 2.08 4.84 -6.87
N LEU A 60 0.88 4.27 -6.91
CA LEU A 60 0.54 3.17 -7.81
C LEU A 60 0.63 3.58 -9.28
N GLN A 61 0.16 4.77 -9.65
CA GLN A 61 0.31 5.28 -11.01
C GLN A 61 1.78 5.44 -11.40
N ARG A 62 2.61 5.93 -10.48
CA ARG A 62 4.07 6.05 -10.68
C ARG A 62 4.78 4.70 -10.72
N ALA A 63 4.15 3.64 -10.24
CA ALA A 63 4.71 2.31 -10.27
C ALA A 63 4.74 1.68 -11.67
N ARG A 64 4.15 2.30 -12.70
CA ARG A 64 4.21 1.85 -14.10
C ARG A 64 3.70 0.43 -14.33
N ILE A 65 2.74 -0.03 -13.51
CA ILE A 65 2.11 -1.34 -13.69
C ILE A 65 1.26 -1.31 -14.98
N PRO A 66 1.53 -2.17 -15.97
CA PRO A 66 0.72 -2.25 -17.19
C PRO A 66 -0.75 -2.56 -16.88
N GLN A 67 -1.65 -2.04 -17.72
CA GLN A 67 -3.11 -2.19 -17.53
C GLN A 67 -3.57 -3.66 -17.41
N ARG A 68 -2.85 -4.56 -18.10
CA ARG A 68 -3.10 -6.02 -18.05
C ARG A 68 -2.89 -6.64 -16.66
N TYR A 69 -2.17 -5.98 -15.74
CA TYR A 69 -1.94 -6.46 -14.38
C TYR A 69 -2.61 -5.59 -13.30
N THR A 70 -3.42 -4.60 -13.69
CA THR A 70 -4.10 -3.72 -12.73
C THR A 70 -5.04 -4.50 -11.80
N HIS A 71 -5.59 -5.63 -12.25
CA HIS A 71 -6.47 -6.49 -11.47
C HIS A 71 -5.72 -7.52 -10.60
N CYS A 72 -4.39 -7.62 -10.71
CA CYS A 72 -3.60 -8.57 -9.92
C CYS A 72 -3.46 -8.08 -8.47
N SER A 73 -4.05 -8.82 -7.52
CA SER A 73 -3.89 -8.61 -6.07
C SER A 73 -3.50 -9.93 -5.38
N LEU A 74 -2.97 -9.86 -4.15
CA LEU A 74 -2.71 -11.07 -3.35
C LEU A 74 -3.99 -11.77 -2.88
N GLU A 75 -5.14 -11.10 -2.99
CA GLU A 75 -6.46 -11.66 -2.67
C GLU A 75 -7.03 -12.43 -3.86
N SER A 76 -6.81 -11.93 -5.07
CA SER A 76 -7.27 -12.57 -6.32
C SER A 76 -6.32 -13.66 -6.85
N PHE A 77 -5.24 -13.98 -6.13
CA PHE A 77 -4.32 -15.04 -6.53
C PHE A 77 -4.89 -16.41 -6.17
N ASP A 78 -5.18 -17.23 -7.18
CA ASP A 78 -5.65 -18.60 -6.99
C ASP A 78 -4.48 -19.58 -6.86
N SER A 79 -4.31 -20.15 -5.67
CA SER A 79 -3.33 -21.19 -5.36
C SER A 79 -3.96 -22.60 -5.23
N GLY A 80 -5.27 -22.73 -5.40
CA GLY A 80 -6.05 -23.93 -5.07
C GLY A 80 -6.67 -24.67 -6.25
N PHE A 81 -6.36 -24.29 -7.50
CA PHE A 81 -6.92 -24.96 -8.68
C PHE A 81 -6.43 -26.41 -8.83
N ARG A 82 -7.20 -27.24 -9.54
CA ARG A 82 -6.84 -28.64 -9.77
C ARG A 82 -5.52 -28.73 -10.54
N GLY A 83 -4.51 -29.34 -9.93
CA GLY A 83 -3.15 -29.43 -10.49
C GLY A 83 -2.22 -28.28 -10.10
N ALA A 84 -2.65 -27.41 -9.18
CA ALA A 84 -1.78 -26.41 -8.57
C ALA A 84 -0.64 -27.06 -7.79
N ASP A 85 0.56 -26.54 -7.98
CA ASP A 85 1.73 -26.95 -7.21
C ASP A 85 1.61 -26.41 -5.77
N PRO A 86 1.89 -27.22 -4.72
CA PRO A 86 1.87 -26.76 -3.33
C PRO A 86 2.74 -25.52 -3.07
N SER A 87 3.81 -25.32 -3.87
CA SER A 87 4.67 -24.15 -3.81
C SER A 87 3.94 -22.83 -4.06
N LEU A 88 2.80 -22.82 -4.78
CA LEU A 88 2.00 -21.62 -5.00
C LEU A 88 1.38 -21.11 -3.68
N GLY A 89 0.89 -22.01 -2.84
CA GLY A 89 0.38 -21.67 -1.52
C GLY A 89 1.49 -21.13 -0.62
N THR A 90 2.66 -21.77 -0.64
CA THR A 90 3.84 -21.28 0.09
C THR A 90 4.28 -19.90 -0.41
N ALA A 91 4.34 -19.69 -1.72
CA ALA A 91 4.72 -18.42 -2.32
C ALA A 91 3.76 -17.30 -1.91
N LEU A 92 2.45 -17.54 -1.94
CA LEU A 92 1.45 -16.58 -1.49
C LEU A 92 1.64 -16.22 -0.01
N MET A 93 1.82 -17.22 0.85
CA MET A 93 2.04 -17.02 2.29
C MET A 93 3.33 -16.23 2.57
N THR A 94 4.43 -16.58 1.90
CA THR A 94 5.70 -15.86 2.02
C THR A 94 5.56 -14.41 1.55
N THR A 95 4.81 -14.18 0.48
CA THR A 95 4.56 -12.83 -0.06
C THR A 95 3.78 -11.97 0.93
N ARG A 96 2.71 -12.51 1.52
CA ARG A 96 1.92 -11.81 2.55
C ARG A 96 2.76 -11.48 3.77
N ARG A 97 3.51 -12.47 4.28
CA ARG A 97 4.39 -12.26 5.43
C ARG A 97 5.46 -11.20 5.17
N PHE A 98 5.98 -11.14 3.95
CA PHE A 98 6.93 -10.10 3.56
C PHE A 98 6.30 -8.71 3.55
N ALA A 99 5.08 -8.59 3.00
CA ALA A 99 4.32 -7.34 3.04
C ALA A 99 4.00 -6.91 4.48
N GLU A 100 3.75 -7.88 5.38
CA GLU A 100 3.50 -7.64 6.79
C GLU A 100 4.71 -7.14 7.57
N GLY A 101 5.87 -7.75 7.35
CA GLY A 101 7.12 -7.42 8.04
C GLY A 101 7.87 -6.20 7.48
N TYR A 102 7.40 -5.60 6.39
CA TYR A 102 8.10 -4.45 5.78
C TYR A 102 7.91 -3.15 6.59
N PRO A 103 8.96 -2.33 6.81
CA PRO A 103 10.35 -2.53 6.38
C PRO A 103 11.25 -3.23 7.43
N LEU A 104 10.84 -3.24 8.70
CA LEU A 104 11.70 -3.57 9.84
C LEU A 104 12.18 -5.04 9.84
N GLU A 105 11.29 -5.99 9.54
CA GLU A 105 11.60 -7.42 9.60
C GLU A 105 12.32 -7.92 8.34
N THR A 106 12.17 -7.21 7.22
CA THR A 106 12.77 -7.62 5.95
C THR A 106 14.29 -7.45 5.92
N GLY A 107 14.85 -6.59 6.79
CA GLY A 107 16.30 -6.38 6.90
C GLY A 107 16.97 -6.00 5.58
N GLY A 108 16.25 -5.30 4.70
CA GLY A 108 16.73 -4.91 3.37
C GLY A 108 16.78 -6.05 2.33
N ARG A 109 16.25 -7.23 2.65
CA ARG A 109 16.16 -8.35 1.70
C ARG A 109 14.92 -8.22 0.81
N GLY A 110 15.00 -8.78 -0.40
CA GLY A 110 13.88 -8.88 -1.32
C GLY A 110 13.35 -10.31 -1.48
N LEU A 111 12.26 -10.46 -2.22
CA LEU A 111 11.72 -11.75 -2.64
C LEU A 111 12.08 -12.03 -4.11
N LEU A 112 12.43 -13.27 -4.39
CA LEU A 112 12.64 -13.79 -5.74
C LEU A 112 11.67 -14.93 -6.01
N PHE A 113 10.79 -14.75 -6.99
CA PHE A 113 9.88 -15.81 -7.43
C PHE A 113 10.52 -16.62 -8.57
N THR A 114 10.63 -17.92 -8.38
CA THR A 114 11.15 -18.86 -9.39
C THR A 114 10.13 -19.96 -9.64
N GLY A 115 10.11 -20.53 -10.84
CA GLY A 115 9.15 -21.58 -11.21
C GLY A 115 8.81 -21.58 -12.69
N SER A 116 8.03 -22.58 -13.11
CA SER A 116 7.61 -22.77 -14.50
C SER A 116 6.75 -21.61 -15.02
N ILE A 117 6.62 -21.55 -16.35
CA ILE A 117 5.81 -20.53 -17.04
C ILE A 117 4.35 -20.72 -16.64
N GLY A 118 3.61 -19.63 -16.43
CA GLY A 118 2.19 -19.66 -16.10
C GLY A 118 1.85 -19.79 -14.61
N CYS A 119 2.83 -19.97 -13.72
CA CYS A 119 2.59 -20.08 -12.26
C CYS A 119 2.21 -18.76 -11.53
N GLY A 120 1.96 -17.67 -12.26
CA GLY A 120 1.54 -16.40 -11.64
C GLY A 120 2.63 -15.63 -10.89
N LYS A 121 3.93 -15.85 -11.19
CA LYS A 121 5.05 -15.10 -10.59
C LYS A 121 4.86 -13.58 -10.69
N THR A 122 4.51 -13.10 -11.89
CA THR A 122 4.24 -11.68 -12.14
C THR A 122 3.02 -11.20 -11.36
N HIS A 123 2.00 -12.04 -11.21
CA HIS A 123 0.82 -11.72 -10.40
C HIS A 123 1.20 -11.51 -8.94
N LEU A 124 2.00 -12.41 -8.36
CA LEU A 124 2.50 -12.27 -6.98
C LEU A 124 3.35 -11.02 -6.81
N ALA A 125 4.25 -10.73 -7.76
CA ALA A 125 5.10 -9.53 -7.71
C ALA A 125 4.28 -8.23 -7.79
N VAL A 126 3.31 -8.16 -8.70
CA VAL A 126 2.42 -6.99 -8.83
C VAL A 126 1.51 -6.87 -7.60
N GLY A 127 0.94 -7.97 -7.11
CA GLY A 127 0.11 -7.97 -5.91
C GLY A 127 0.89 -7.50 -4.68
N LEU A 128 2.13 -7.95 -4.51
CA LEU A 128 3.01 -7.47 -3.46
C LEU A 128 3.27 -5.97 -3.57
N LEU A 129 3.66 -5.50 -4.76
CA LEU A 129 3.93 -4.08 -5.00
C LEU A 129 2.72 -3.22 -4.64
N ARG A 130 1.51 -3.64 -5.02
CA ARG A 130 0.28 -2.94 -4.66
C ARG A 130 0.06 -2.89 -3.16
N GLU A 131 0.17 -4.04 -2.50
CA GLU A 131 -0.05 -4.13 -1.06
C GLU A 131 0.96 -3.28 -0.27
N MET A 132 2.20 -3.21 -0.73
CA MET A 132 3.25 -2.37 -0.15
C MET A 132 2.94 -0.89 -0.31
N VAL A 133 2.40 -0.47 -1.46
CA VAL A 133 2.03 0.92 -1.70
C VAL A 133 0.78 1.32 -0.89
N GLU A 134 -0.23 0.45 -0.88
CA GLU A 134 -1.54 0.71 -0.25
C GLU A 134 -1.49 0.59 1.27
N LYS A 135 -0.91 -0.48 1.82
CA LYS A 135 -0.91 -0.75 3.27
C LYS A 135 0.32 -0.21 3.99
N ARG A 136 1.48 -0.16 3.33
CA ARG A 136 2.74 0.30 3.94
C ARG A 136 3.14 1.72 3.52
N GLY A 137 2.46 2.30 2.52
CA GLY A 137 2.80 3.62 2.00
C GLY A 137 4.13 3.66 1.26
N ALA A 138 4.68 2.49 0.88
CA ALA A 138 5.93 2.38 0.17
C ALA A 138 5.83 2.92 -1.26
N THR A 139 6.98 3.19 -1.88
CA THR A 139 7.08 3.55 -3.30
C THR A 139 7.83 2.45 -4.04
N GLY A 140 7.39 2.10 -5.24
CA GLY A 140 8.07 1.11 -6.07
C GLY A 140 7.77 1.30 -7.55
N ILE A 141 8.51 0.57 -8.39
CA ILE A 141 8.39 0.61 -9.85
C ILE A 141 8.34 -0.83 -10.36
N PHE A 142 7.43 -1.09 -11.30
CA PHE A 142 7.39 -2.30 -12.10
C PHE A 142 8.21 -2.08 -13.38
N CYS A 143 9.15 -2.99 -13.65
CA CYS A 143 9.97 -3.00 -14.85
C CYS A 143 9.82 -4.35 -15.54
N ASP A 144 9.53 -4.31 -16.84
CA ASP A 144 9.46 -5.45 -17.75
C ASP A 144 10.48 -5.16 -18.87
N TYR A 145 11.30 -6.14 -19.25
CA TYR A 145 12.40 -6.00 -20.21
C TYR A 145 12.16 -6.83 -21.46
#